data_AF-A0A940ETX4-F1
#
_entry.id   AF-A0A940ETX4-F1
#
_cell.length_a   1.000
_cell.length_b   1.000
_cell.length_c   1.000
_cell.angle_alpha   90.00
_cell.angle_beta   90.00
_cell.angle_gamma   90.00
#
_symmetry.space_group_name_H-M   'P 1'
#
loop_
_entity.id
_entity.type
_entity.pdbx_description
1 polymer ?
#
loop_
_entity_poly.entity_id
_entity_poly.type
_entity_poly.pdbx_seq_one_letter_code
_entity_poly.pdbx_strand_id
1 'polypeptide(L)'
;MSVSVGVGGPVYYEPAPAYVVPQPAYVAPPPAYYQPAPPVYYEAPPPAYYPPPGAYYRPAPPPGYYAPGYRYGPPPAYRPRLSDMQQRALDNCVLLAPHEQPRCRATVMSTVRR
;
A
#
# COMPACT_ATOMS: atom_id res chain seq x y z
N MET A 1 33.74 -6.43 103.26
CA MET A 1 33.69 -7.39 102.14
C MET A 1 32.24 -7.54 101.73
N SER A 2 31.84 -6.93 100.61
CA SER A 2 30.51 -7.16 100.04
C SER A 2 30.68 -8.09 98.84
N VAL A 3 30.07 -9.27 98.92
CA VAL A 3 29.94 -10.21 97.80
C VAL A 3 28.59 -9.95 97.17
N SER A 4 28.58 -9.59 95.89
CA SER A 4 27.38 -9.52 95.05
C SER A 4 27.25 -10.85 94.31
N VAL A 5 26.16 -11.60 94.52
CA VAL A 5 25.87 -12.87 93.84
C VAL A 5 24.72 -12.69 92.86
N GLY A 6 24.94 -13.19 91.63
CA GLY A 6 23.92 -13.54 90.63
C GLY A 6 23.40 -12.36 89.81
N VAL A 7 23.10 -12.48 88.52
CA VAL A 7 22.50 -13.64 87.86
C VAL A 7 22.87 -13.59 86.38
N GLY A 8 23.64 -14.58 85.91
CA GLY A 8 23.83 -14.83 84.48
C GLY A 8 22.54 -15.43 83.91
N GLY A 9 21.60 -14.58 83.51
CA GLY A 9 20.43 -15.02 82.75
C GLY A 9 20.82 -15.35 81.30
N PRO A 10 20.16 -16.32 80.65
CA PRO A 10 20.42 -16.63 79.25
C PRO A 10 19.99 -15.45 78.37
N VAL A 11 20.92 -14.97 77.53
CA VAL A 11 20.63 -13.96 76.51
C VAL A 11 19.99 -14.67 75.32
N TYR A 12 18.69 -14.47 75.13
CA TYR A 12 18.00 -14.88 73.93
C TYR A 12 18.22 -13.83 72.84
N TYR A 13 18.92 -14.21 71.77
CA TYR A 13 18.96 -13.45 70.52
C TYR A 13 17.89 -14.03 69.58
N GLU A 14 16.87 -13.24 69.28
CA GLU A 14 15.90 -13.57 68.24
C GLU A 14 16.53 -13.21 66.88
N PRO A 15 16.67 -14.17 65.94
CA PRO A 15 17.22 -13.88 64.63
C PRO A 15 16.25 -12.97 63.86
N ALA A 16 16.75 -11.84 63.37
CA ALA A 16 15.93 -10.91 62.59
C ALA A 16 15.33 -11.64 61.36
N PRO A 17 14.05 -11.45 61.05
CA PRO A 17 13.41 -12.11 59.92
C PRO A 17 14.06 -11.64 58.62
N ALA A 18 14.69 -12.57 57.89
CA ALA A 18 15.20 -12.32 56.56
C ALA A 18 14.05 -12.42 55.55
N TYR A 19 13.51 -11.27 55.16
CA TYR A 19 12.49 -11.20 54.11
C TYR A 19 13.16 -11.27 52.74
N VAL A 20 13.09 -12.43 52.09
CA VAL A 20 13.56 -12.58 50.71
C VAL A 20 12.40 -12.28 49.77
N VAL A 21 12.45 -11.13 49.09
CA VAL A 21 11.49 -10.81 48.03
C VAL A 21 11.91 -11.55 46.76
N PRO A 22 11.08 -12.45 46.21
CA PRO A 22 11.40 -13.13 44.96
C PRO A 22 11.42 -12.12 43.80
N GLN A 23 12.48 -12.18 42.99
CA GLN A 23 12.58 -11.36 41.78
C GLN A 23 11.57 -11.85 40.73
N PRO A 24 10.79 -10.96 40.10
CA PRO A 24 9.90 -11.36 39.01
C PRO A 24 10.69 -11.78 37.78
N ALA A 25 10.46 -12.99 37.28
CA ALA A 25 11.00 -13.44 36.01
C ALA A 25 10.01 -13.10 34.89
N TYR A 26 10.30 -12.06 34.11
CA TYR A 26 9.51 -11.73 32.93
C TYR A 26 10.16 -12.33 31.69
N VAL A 27 9.50 -13.33 31.08
CA VAL A 27 9.92 -13.92 29.80
C VAL A 27 9.01 -13.35 28.72
N ALA A 28 9.59 -12.56 27.81
CA ALA A 28 8.87 -12.10 26.64
C ALA A 28 8.68 -13.26 25.65
N PRO A 29 7.48 -13.44 25.07
CA PRO A 29 7.27 -14.44 24.04
C PRO A 29 8.10 -14.11 22.80
N PRO A 30 8.56 -15.13 22.04
CA PRO A 30 9.31 -14.90 20.81
C PRO A 30 8.42 -14.19 19.77
N PRO A 31 9.02 -13.36 18.90
CA PRO A 31 8.27 -12.67 17.85
C PRO A 31 7.72 -13.67 16.82
N ALA A 32 6.44 -13.50 16.46
CA ALA A 32 5.83 -14.22 15.35
C ALA A 32 6.02 -13.44 14.05
N TYR A 33 6.71 -14.02 13.08
CA TYR A 33 6.85 -13.45 11.75
C TYR A 33 5.76 -13.98 10.82
N TYR A 34 4.92 -13.09 10.31
CA TYR A 34 3.89 -13.47 9.34
C TYR A 34 4.48 -13.45 7.93
N GLN A 35 4.38 -14.56 7.21
CA GLN A 35 4.75 -14.63 5.80
C GLN A 35 3.49 -14.47 4.94
N PRO A 36 3.42 -13.46 4.05
CA PRO A 36 2.30 -13.30 3.13
C PRO A 36 2.18 -14.49 2.18
N ALA A 37 0.93 -14.84 1.81
CA ALA A 37 0.68 -15.84 0.79
C ALA A 37 1.27 -15.38 -0.56
N PRO A 38 1.82 -16.31 -1.38
CA PRO A 38 2.37 -15.97 -2.68
C PRO A 38 1.28 -15.41 -3.63
N PRO A 39 1.65 -14.45 -4.51
CA PRO A 39 0.69 -13.90 -5.46
C PRO A 39 0.28 -14.95 -6.49
N VAL A 40 -1.01 -14.99 -6.80
CA VAL A 40 -1.56 -15.80 -7.90
C VAL A 40 -1.51 -14.96 -9.18
N TYR A 41 -0.75 -15.42 -10.16
CA TYR A 41 -0.70 -14.82 -11.49
C TYR A 41 -1.75 -15.47 -12.39
N TYR A 42 -2.59 -14.64 -13.02
CA TYR A 42 -3.49 -15.07 -14.08
C TYR A 42 -2.87 -14.77 -15.44
N GLU A 43 -2.85 -15.77 -16.29
CA GLU A 43 -2.45 -15.62 -17.69
C GLU A 43 -3.59 -14.96 -18.48
N ALA A 44 -3.26 -13.92 -19.24
CA ALA A 44 -4.24 -13.24 -20.07
C ALA A 44 -4.59 -14.11 -21.30
N PRO A 45 -5.87 -14.16 -21.72
CA PRO A 45 -6.24 -14.89 -22.92
C PRO A 45 -5.54 -14.28 -24.16
N PRO A 46 -5.14 -15.11 -25.14
CA PRO A 46 -4.47 -14.63 -26.33
C PRO A 46 -5.37 -13.70 -27.15
N PRO A 47 -4.80 -12.69 -27.83
CA PRO A 47 -5.58 -11.76 -28.64
C PRO A 47 -6.22 -12.48 -29.84
N ALA A 48 -7.52 -12.29 -30.03
CA ALA A 48 -8.23 -12.75 -31.21
C ALA A 48 -8.05 -11.74 -32.36
N TYR A 49 -7.42 -12.18 -33.45
CA TYR A 49 -7.28 -11.38 -34.67
C TYR A 49 -8.38 -11.75 -35.66
N TYR A 50 -9.32 -10.83 -35.90
CA TYR A 50 -10.34 -11.01 -36.94
C TYR A 50 -9.86 -10.37 -38.25
N PRO A 51 -9.84 -11.11 -39.37
CA PRO A 51 -9.53 -10.53 -40.66
C PRO A 51 -10.65 -9.55 -41.06
N PRO A 52 -10.31 -8.42 -41.70
CA PRO A 52 -11.32 -7.50 -42.20
C PRO A 52 -12.20 -8.19 -43.25
N PRO A 53 -13.51 -7.93 -43.28
CA PRO A 53 -14.38 -8.44 -44.33
C PRO A 53 -13.87 -7.95 -45.68
N GLY A 54 -13.61 -8.88 -46.60
CA GLY A 54 -13.16 -8.56 -47.95
C GLY A 54 -14.21 -7.73 -48.68
N ALA A 55 -13.82 -6.51 -49.08
CA ALA A 55 -14.67 -5.64 -49.89
C ALA A 55 -13.99 -5.35 -51.24
N TYR A 56 -14.73 -5.72 -52.28
CA TYR A 56 -14.43 -5.71 -53.71
C TYR A 56 -13.98 -4.35 -54.26
N TYR A 57 -13.09 -4.40 -55.27
CA TYR A 57 -12.55 -3.25 -55.98
C TYR A 57 -13.65 -2.49 -56.74
N ARG A 58 -14.01 -1.30 -56.27
CA ARG A 58 -14.76 -0.32 -57.07
C ARG A 58 -13.74 0.62 -57.73
N PRO A 59 -13.80 0.86 -59.06
CA PRO A 59 -12.90 1.82 -59.70
C PRO A 59 -13.05 3.21 -59.09
N ALA A 60 -11.91 3.83 -58.77
CA ALA A 60 -11.86 5.17 -58.20
C ALA A 60 -12.31 6.24 -59.23
N PRO A 61 -13.01 7.31 -58.80
CA PRO A 61 -13.28 8.46 -59.66
C PRO A 61 -11.97 9.19 -60.06
N PRO A 62 -11.95 9.90 -61.21
CA PRO A 62 -10.73 10.48 -61.78
C PRO A 62 -10.08 11.52 -60.85
N PRO A 63 -8.75 11.73 -60.95
CA PRO A 63 -8.01 12.58 -60.03
C PRO A 63 -8.38 14.05 -60.23
N GLY A 64 -9.23 14.56 -59.33
CA GLY A 64 -9.43 16.00 -59.16
C GLY A 64 -8.17 16.61 -58.53
N TYR A 65 -7.64 17.64 -59.18
CA TYR A 65 -6.53 18.46 -58.71
C TYR A 65 -6.77 18.99 -57.28
N TYR A 66 -6.23 18.34 -56.26
CA TYR A 66 -5.86 18.97 -54.98
C TYR A 66 -4.85 18.08 -54.25
N ALA A 67 -3.56 18.43 -54.34
CA ALA A 67 -2.59 18.15 -53.30
C ALA A 67 -2.25 19.49 -52.65
N PRO A 68 -2.43 19.61 -51.33
CA PRO A 68 -1.28 19.44 -50.47
C PRO A 68 -1.56 18.44 -49.35
N GLY A 69 -0.62 17.51 -49.16
CA GLY A 69 -0.71 16.53 -48.09
C GLY A 69 -0.59 17.17 -46.73
N TYR A 70 -1.65 17.13 -45.92
CA TYR A 70 -1.59 16.93 -44.48
C TYR A 70 -2.88 16.25 -44.06
N ARG A 71 -2.74 15.04 -43.51
CA ARG A 71 -3.83 14.24 -42.95
C ARG A 71 -4.33 14.98 -41.70
N TYR A 72 -5.33 15.85 -41.85
CA TYR A 72 -6.07 16.39 -40.71
C TYR A 72 -6.97 15.29 -40.13
N GLY A 73 -6.35 14.33 -39.43
CA GLY A 73 -7.04 13.68 -38.33
C GLY A 73 -7.24 14.70 -37.21
N PRO A 74 -8.27 14.54 -36.35
CA PRO A 74 -8.35 15.35 -35.14
C PRO A 74 -6.99 15.26 -34.42
N PRO A 75 -6.45 16.37 -33.90
CA PRO A 75 -5.19 16.35 -33.18
C PRO A 75 -5.26 15.24 -32.11
N PRO A 76 -4.15 14.53 -31.85
CA PRO A 76 -4.13 13.54 -30.77
C PRO A 76 -4.66 14.24 -29.53
N ALA A 77 -5.76 13.72 -28.97
CA ALA A 77 -6.35 14.26 -27.76
C ALA A 77 -5.21 14.42 -26.75
N TYR A 78 -4.96 15.65 -26.31
CA TYR A 78 -3.91 15.95 -25.35
C TYR A 78 -4.20 15.11 -24.11
N ARG A 79 -3.48 13.99 -23.98
CA ARG A 79 -3.48 13.18 -22.78
C ARG A 79 -2.48 13.84 -21.84
N PRO A 80 -2.94 14.42 -20.73
CA PRO A 80 -2.03 15.00 -19.74
C PRO A 80 -1.05 13.91 -19.30
N ARG A 81 0.25 14.22 -19.32
CA ARG A 81 1.30 13.30 -18.86
C ARG A 81 1.24 13.28 -17.32
N LEU A 82 0.49 12.33 -16.78
CA LEU A 82 0.36 12.07 -15.35
C LEU A 82 1.68 11.51 -14.80
N SER A 83 2.09 11.97 -13.62
CA SER A 83 3.14 11.30 -12.84
C SER A 83 2.60 10.01 -12.22
N ASP A 84 3.48 9.09 -11.82
CA ASP A 84 3.08 7.81 -11.21
C ASP A 84 2.17 8.00 -9.99
N MET A 85 2.42 9.04 -9.19
CA MET A 85 1.56 9.38 -8.05
C MET A 85 0.17 9.86 -8.48
N GLN A 86 0.08 10.65 -9.57
CA GLN A 86 -1.20 11.14 -10.09
C GLN A 86 -2.00 10.03 -10.75
N GLN A 87 -1.33 9.12 -11.45
CA GLN A 87 -1.97 7.94 -12.03
C GLN A 87 -2.58 7.07 -10.93
N ARG A 88 -1.80 6.74 -9.90
CA ARG A 88 -2.28 5.96 -8.74
C ARG A 88 -3.42 6.67 -8.00
N ALA A 89 -3.36 7.99 -7.86
CA ALA A 89 -4.43 8.76 -7.23
C ALA A 89 -5.73 8.72 -8.05
N LEU A 90 -5.65 8.79 -9.38
CA LEU A 90 -6.82 8.63 -10.27
C LEU A 90 -7.43 7.23 -10.18
N ASP A 91 -6.59 6.20 -10.13
CA ASP A 91 -7.03 4.81 -10.05
C ASP A 91 -7.75 4.54 -8.72
N ASN A 92 -7.27 5.14 -7.62
CA ASN A 92 -7.91 5.03 -6.31
C ASN A 92 -9.26 5.75 -6.21
N CYS A 93 -9.60 6.67 -7.12
CA CYS A 93 -10.91 7.35 -7.09
C CYS A 93 -12.09 6.38 -7.23
N VAL A 94 -11.88 5.18 -7.80
CA VAL A 94 -12.93 4.16 -7.93
C VAL A 94 -13.37 3.58 -6.57
N LEU A 95 -12.52 3.69 -5.55
CA LEU A 95 -12.79 3.18 -4.20
C LEU A 95 -13.75 4.08 -3.40
N LEU A 96 -13.97 5.31 -3.87
CA LEU A 96 -14.90 6.26 -3.24
C LEU A 96 -16.35 6.00 -3.67
N ALA A 97 -17.29 6.55 -2.90
CA ALA A 97 -18.70 6.47 -3.24
C ALA A 97 -18.95 7.09 -4.64
N PRO A 98 -19.90 6.57 -5.45
CA PRO A 98 -20.07 6.99 -6.85
C PRO A 98 -20.22 8.51 -7.05
N HIS A 99 -20.83 9.18 -6.09
CA HIS A 99 -21.04 10.63 -6.11
C HIS A 99 -19.75 11.45 -5.83
N GLU A 100 -18.72 10.84 -5.26
CA GLU A 100 -17.44 11.48 -4.91
C GLU A 100 -16.36 11.29 -5.98
N GLN A 101 -16.49 10.25 -6.81
CA GLN A 101 -15.59 9.95 -7.92
C GLN A 101 -15.33 11.13 -8.87
N PRO A 102 -16.34 11.93 -9.32
CA PRO A 102 -16.08 13.07 -10.20
C PRO A 102 -15.26 14.17 -9.50
N ARG A 103 -15.49 14.38 -8.20
CA ARG A 103 -14.72 15.35 -7.41
C ARG A 103 -13.27 14.90 -7.24
N CYS A 104 -13.06 13.63 -6.89
CA CYS A 104 -11.72 13.05 -6.78
C CYS A 104 -10.92 13.19 -8.09
N ARG A 105 -11.53 12.80 -9.23
CA ARG A 105 -10.89 12.94 -10.55
C ARG A 105 -10.54 14.39 -10.87
N ALA A 106 -11.44 15.34 -10.58
CA ALA A 106 -11.18 16.76 -10.81
C ALA A 106 -10.01 17.28 -9.95
N THR A 107 -9.94 16.89 -8.68
CA THR A 107 -8.85 17.26 -7.78
C THR A 107 -7.51 16.70 -8.27
N VAL A 108 -7.44 15.43 -8.67
CA VAL A 108 -6.18 14.87 -9.19
C VAL A 108 -5.78 15.57 -10.49
N MET A 109 -6.74 15.79 -11.41
CA MET A 109 -6.47 16.49 -12.66
C MET A 109 -6.04 17.95 -12.46
N SER A 110 -6.49 18.63 -11.39
CA SER A 110 -6.03 19.99 -11.06
C SER A 110 -4.54 20.07 -10.68
N THR A 111 -3.93 18.94 -10.31
CA THR A 111 -2.49 18.85 -10.03
C THR A 111 -1.65 18.56 -11.27
N VAL A 112 -2.28 18.17 -12.38
CA VAL A 112 -1.58 17.83 -13.63
C VAL A 112 -1.23 19.11 -14.36
N ARG A 113 -0.08 19.69 -13.98
CA ARG A 113 0.64 20.83 -14.58
C ARG A 113 -0.21 21.97 -15.18
N ARG A 114 -0.17 23.14 -14.52
CA ARG A 114 -0.06 24.42 -15.22
C ARG A 114 1.27 24.50 -15.97
#